data_AF-F4SBM1-F1
#
_entry.id   AF-F4SBM1-F1
#
_cell.length_a   1.000
_cell.length_b   1.000
_cell.length_c   1.000
_cell.angle_alpha   90.00
_cell.angle_beta   90.00
_cell.angle_gamma   90.00
#
_symmetry.space_group_name_H-M   'P 1'
#
loop_
_entity.id
_entity.type
_entity.pdbx_description
1 polymer ?
#
loop_
_entity_poly.entity_id
_entity_poly.type
_entity_poly.pdbx_seq_one_letter_code
_entity_poly.pdbx_strand_id
1 'polypeptide(L)' 'MSTFAQVPIRSNSVNRRDRPIVSGPPVRPPHAPQDVQPTNVLGVFSLSIRTRESDLEAEFSRYGKVEKVVIVHDQQV' A
#
# COMPACT_ATOMS: atom_id res chain seq x y z
N MET A 1 12.99 -53.41 12.39
CA MET A 1 13.82 -52.25 12.79
C MET A 1 14.03 -51.39 11.55
N SER A 2 13.15 -50.42 11.28
CA SER A 2 13.31 -49.51 10.13
C SER A 2 13.66 -48.12 10.64
N THR A 3 14.89 -47.69 10.35
CA THR A 3 15.41 -46.36 10.63
C THR A 3 14.86 -45.37 9.60
N PHE A 4 14.09 -44.39 10.05
CA PHE A 4 13.78 -43.21 9.26
C PHE A 4 14.90 -42.18 9.46
N ALA A 5 15.61 -41.85 8.38
CA ALA A 5 16.56 -40.75 8.36
C ALA A 5 15.78 -39.42 8.34
N GLN A 6 16.01 -38.58 9.34
CA GLN A 6 15.41 -37.25 9.45
C GLN A 6 16.02 -36.30 8.41
N VAL A 7 15.21 -35.82 7.46
CA VAL A 7 15.62 -34.78 6.51
C VAL A 7 15.70 -33.44 7.27
N PRO A 8 16.82 -32.71 7.25
CA PRO A 8 16.87 -31.39 7.87
C PRO A 8 16.07 -30.40 7.02
N ILE A 9 14.93 -29.95 7.54
CA ILE A 9 14.18 -28.83 6.98
C ILE A 9 15.07 -27.60 7.11
N ARG A 10 15.70 -27.18 6.00
CA ARG A 10 16.38 -25.88 5.92
C ARG A 10 15.30 -24.81 6.06
N SER A 11 15.12 -24.30 7.26
CA SER A 11 14.33 -23.10 7.53
C SER A 11 15.04 -21.90 6.92
N ASN A 12 14.82 -21.69 5.62
CA ASN A 12 15.17 -20.44 4.96
C ASN A 12 14.16 -19.38 5.43
N SER A 13 14.40 -18.82 6.62
CA SER A 13 13.65 -17.67 7.13
C SER A 13 13.96 -16.49 6.24
N VAL A 14 13.18 -16.32 5.17
CA VAL A 14 13.24 -15.13 4.32
C VAL A 14 12.88 -13.94 5.20
N ASN A 15 13.89 -13.13 5.53
CA ASN A 15 13.71 -11.90 6.28
C ASN A 15 12.82 -10.99 5.43
N ARG A 16 11.58 -10.72 5.88
CA ARG A 16 10.60 -9.92 5.14
C ARG A 16 11.10 -8.52 4.77
N ARG A 17 12.18 -8.05 5.41
CA ARG A 17 12.86 -6.78 5.15
C ARG A 17 13.70 -6.78 3.87
N ASP A 18 14.07 -7.95 3.34
CA ASP A 18 14.81 -8.09 2.07
C ASP A 18 13.87 -8.23 0.86
N ARG A 19 12.55 -8.16 1.06
CA ARG A 19 11.63 -8.08 -0.07
C ARG A 19 11.82 -6.71 -0.71
N PRO A 20 12.18 -6.62 -2.00
CA PRO A 20 12.17 -5.34 -2.70
C PRO A 20 10.80 -4.73 -2.48
N ILE A 21 10.75 -3.53 -1.90
CA ILE A 21 9.54 -2.71 -1.95
C ILE A 21 9.25 -2.62 -3.45
N VAL A 22 8.15 -3.25 -3.89
CA VAL A 22 7.68 -3.11 -5.26
C VAL A 22 7.24 -1.66 -5.36
N SER A 23 8.18 -0.76 -5.64
CA SER A 23 8.07 0.69 -5.59
C SER A 23 7.38 1.26 -6.83
N GLY A 24 6.48 0.47 -7.42
CA GLY A 24 5.64 0.89 -8.53
C GLY A 24 4.27 1.35 -8.02
N PRO A 25 3.61 2.26 -8.75
CA PRO A 25 2.18 2.51 -8.51
C PRO A 25 1.40 1.18 -8.57
N PRO A 26 0.30 1.06 -7.81
CA PRO A 26 -0.50 -0.16 -7.79
C PRO A 26 -0.96 -0.55 -9.20
N VAL A 27 -0.86 -1.84 -9.51
CA VAL A 27 -1.28 -2.39 -10.80
C VAL A 27 -2.78 -2.16 -10.97
N ARG A 28 -3.19 -1.68 -12.15
CA ARG A 28 -4.61 -1.51 -12.50
C ARG A 28 -5.35 -2.85 -12.35
N PRO A 29 -6.44 -2.93 -11.58
CA PRO A 29 -7.25 -4.14 -11.47
C PRO A 29 -7.78 -4.59 -12.84
N PRO A 30 -7.92 -5.92 -13.08
CA PRO A 30 -8.37 -6.45 -14.37
C PRO A 30 -9.79 -6.02 -14.78
N HIS A 31 -10.62 -5.60 -13.81
CA HIS A 31 -11.99 -5.15 -14.04
C HIS A 31 -12.14 -3.62 -13.92
N ALA A 32 -11.03 -2.86 -13.92
CA ALA A 32 -11.11 -1.42 -13.85
C ALA A 32 -11.72 -0.83 -15.13
N PRO A 33 -12.66 0.13 -15.05
CA PRO A 33 -13.21 0.79 -16.22
C PRO A 33 -12.12 1.39 -17.11
N GLN A 34 -12.23 1.18 -18.43
CA GLN A 34 -11.24 1.68 -19.39
C GLN A 34 -11.37 3.19 -19.58
N ASP A 35 -12.61 3.68 -19.61
CA ASP A 35 -12.97 5.08 -19.79
C ASP A 35 -13.46 5.65 -18.46
N VAL A 36 -12.67 6.53 -17.86
CA VAL A 36 -12.95 7.16 -16.58
C VAL A 36 -13.03 8.66 -16.82
N GLN A 37 -14.18 9.24 -16.53
CA GLN A 37 -14.33 10.70 -16.59
C GLN A 37 -13.42 11.34 -15.53
N PRO A 38 -12.69 12.42 -15.87
CA PRO A 38 -11.83 13.09 -14.91
C PRO A 38 -12.67 13.62 -13.74
N THR A 39 -12.17 13.41 -12.52
CA THR A 39 -12.79 13.92 -11.30
C THR A 39 -11.77 14.72 -10.49
N ASN A 40 -12.25 15.58 -9.60
CA ASN A 40 -11.44 16.31 -8.64
C ASN A 40 -11.06 15.46 -7.40
N VAL A 41 -11.37 14.16 -7.40
CA VAL A 41 -11.07 13.25 -6.30
C VAL A 41 -9.76 12.52 -6.57
N LEU A 42 -8.83 12.62 -5.62
CA LEU A 42 -7.51 12.00 -5.73
C LEU A 42 -7.38 10.83 -4.73
N GLY A 43 -6.98 9.67 -5.25
CA GLY A 43 -6.54 8.54 -4.43
C GLY A 43 -5.05 8.67 -4.12
N VAL A 44 -4.69 8.85 -2.85
CA VAL A 44 -3.29 8.96 -2.40
C VAL A 44 -2.93 7.72 -1.60
N PHE A 45 -1.90 7.01 -2.03
CA PHE A 45 -1.44 5.76 -1.43
C PHE A 45 -0.02 5.91 -0.90
N SER A 46 0.47 4.92 -0.15
CA SER A 46 1.81 4.93 0.44
C SER A 46 2.03 6.09 1.43
N LEU A 47 1.01 6.39 2.23
CA LEU A 47 1.12 7.37 3.31
C LEU A 47 1.77 6.75 4.54
N SER A 48 2.52 7.57 5.28
CA SER A 48 2.97 7.19 6.61
C SER A 48 1.77 7.13 7.54
N ILE A 49 1.77 6.18 8.48
CA ILE A 49 0.73 6.09 9.54
C ILE A 49 0.64 7.35 10.42
N ARG A 50 1.63 8.24 10.34
CA ARG A 50 1.70 9.49 11.11
C ARG A 50 1.12 10.67 10.36
N THR A 51 0.88 10.54 9.06
CA THR A 51 0.32 11.59 8.21
C THR A 51 -1.10 11.91 8.67
N ARG A 52 -1.38 13.21 8.87
CA ARG A 52 -2.71 13.72 9.25
C ARG A 52 -3.38 14.44 8.09
N GLU A 53 -4.68 14.72 8.23
CA GLU A 53 -5.42 15.47 7.21
C GLU A 53 -4.79 16.85 6.94
N SER A 54 -4.30 17.54 7.96
CA SER A 54 -3.66 18.86 7.84
C SER A 54 -2.39 18.83 6.98
N ASP A 55 -1.61 17.75 7.04
CA ASP A 55 -0.39 17.60 6.25
C ASP A 55 -0.74 17.49 4.76
N LEU A 56 -1.79 16.71 4.45
CA LEU A 56 -2.30 16.56 3.09
C LEU A 56 -2.95 17.85 2.59
N GLU A 57 -3.73 18.53 3.42
CA GLU A 57 -4.34 19.81 3.06
C GLU A 57 -3.26 20.84 2.72
N ALA A 58 -2.22 20.98 3.54
CA ALA A 58 -1.11 21.91 3.29
C ALA A 58 -0.27 21.54 2.05
N GLU A 59 -0.08 20.25 1.76
CA GLU A 59 0.64 19.80 0.57
C GLU A 59 -0.19 20.06 -0.70
N PHE A 60 -1.47 19.68 -0.71
CA PHE A 60 -2.32 19.78 -1.90
C PHE A 60 -2.87 21.19 -2.14
N SER A 61 -2.97 22.03 -1.10
CA SER A 61 -3.40 23.44 -1.25
C SER A 61 -2.50 24.27 -2.16
N ARG A 62 -1.25 23.82 -2.39
CA ARG A 62 -0.31 24.46 -3.33
C ARG A 62 -0.72 24.27 -4.79
N TYR A 63 -1.49 23.23 -5.09
CA TYR A 63 -1.92 22.88 -6.44
C TYR A 63 -3.36 23.32 -6.74
N GLY A 64 -4.15 23.62 -5.70
CA GLY A 64 -5.51 24.11 -5.83
C GLY A 64 -6.24 24.11 -4.48
N LYS A 65 -7.46 24.66 -4.45
CA LYS A 65 -8.28 24.65 -3.23
C LYS A 65 -8.67 23.20 -2.89
N VAL A 66 -8.31 22.76 -1.68
CA VAL A 66 -8.75 21.46 -1.14
C VAL A 66 -10.12 21.64 -0.50
N GLU A 67 -11.10 20.84 -0.93
CA GLU A 67 -12.46 20.90 -0.36
C GLU A 67 -12.62 20.01 0.87
N LYS A 68 -12.01 18.81 0.84
CA LYS A 68 -12.11 17.81 1.91
C LYS A 68 -10.97 16.80 1.81
N VAL A 69 -10.45 16.38 2.96
CA VAL A 69 -9.50 15.26 3.08
C VAL A 69 -10.15 14.14 3.89
N VAL A 70 -9.94 12.89 3.49
CA VAL A 70 -10.41 11.70 4.21
C VAL A 70 -9.26 10.69 4.26
N ILE A 71 -8.86 10.28 5.46
CA ILE A 71 -7.84 9.24 5.66
C ILE A 71 -8.53 7.94 6.08
N VAL A 72 -8.38 6.91 5.25
CA VAL A 72 -8.86 5.56 5.56
C VAL A 72 -7.73 4.80 6.25
N HIS A 73 -7.98 4.35 7.48
CA HIS A 73 -7.05 3.54 8.25
C HIS A 73 -7.44 2.06 8.10
N ASP A 74 -6.46 1.18 7.91
CA ASP A 74 -6.70 -0.26 7.96
C ASP A 74 -6.96 -0.66 9.42
N GLN A 75 -8.20 -1.01 9.75
CA GLN A 75 -8.55 -1.48 11.09
C GLN A 75 -8.07 -2.93 11.22
N GLN A 76 -7.08 -3.16 12.09
CA GLN A 76 -6.72 -4.50 12.51
C GLN A 76 -7.74 -4.95 13.55
N VAL A 77 -8.63 -5.89 13.18
CA VAL A 77 -9.59 -6.58 14.08
C VAL A 77 -9.04 -7.91 14.58
#